data_AF-A0A7L3GB89-F1
#
_entry.id   AF-A0A7L3GB89-F1
#
_cell.length_a   1.000
_cell.length_b   1.000
_cell.length_c   1.000
_cell.angle_alpha   90.00
_cell.angle_beta   90.00
_cell.angle_gamma   90.00
#
_symmetry.space_group_name_H-M   'P 1'
#
loop_
_entity.id
_entity.type
_entity.pdbx_description
1 polymer ?
#
loop_
_entity_poly.entity_id
_entity_poly.type
_entity_poly.pdbx_seq_one_letter_code
_entity_poly.pdbx_strand_id
1 'polypeptide(L)'
;QDNSFEQFIINYCNEKLQQIFIELTLKEEQEEYIREGIEWTHIEYFNNAIICDLIENNQTGILAMLDEECLRPGTVTDDTFLEKLNQVCATHQHFESRMSKCSRFLNDTSLPHSCFRIQHYAGKVMYQVEGFVDKNNDLLYRDLSQAMWKASHSLIKALFPEGNPAKINLKRPPTAGSQFKASVATLMKNLQTKNPNYIRCIKPNDKKAAHIFNDALVCHQIRYLGLLENVRVRRAGYAFRQAYEPCLERYKMLCKQTWPHWRGPAR
;
A
#
# COMPACT_ATOMS: atom_id res chain seq x y z
N GLN A 1 -4.13 15.16 -13.67
CA GLN A 1 -3.43 15.32 -12.38
C GLN A 1 -2.35 14.27 -12.42
N ASP A 2 -1.10 14.70 -12.37
CA ASP A 2 0.02 13.87 -12.77
C ASP A 2 0.63 13.23 -11.53
N ASN A 3 0.62 11.89 -11.47
CA ASN A 3 1.23 11.18 -10.35
C ASN A 3 2.74 11.11 -10.57
N SER A 4 3.49 11.62 -9.60
CA SER A 4 4.95 11.56 -9.60
C SER A 4 5.45 10.67 -8.46
N PHE A 5 6.73 10.76 -8.11
CA PHE A 5 7.39 9.96 -7.09
C PHE A 5 6.68 10.02 -5.72
N GLU A 6 6.12 11.18 -5.36
CA GLU A 6 5.41 11.36 -4.09
C GLU A 6 4.16 10.47 -4.02
N GLN A 7 3.34 10.47 -5.08
CA GLN A 7 2.17 9.59 -5.15
C GLN A 7 2.59 8.12 -5.19
N PHE A 8 3.70 7.80 -5.84
CA PHE A 8 4.23 6.44 -5.87
C PHE A 8 4.55 5.92 -4.46
N ILE A 9 5.23 6.70 -3.63
CA ILE A 9 5.53 6.33 -2.24
C ILE A 9 4.25 6.25 -1.38
N ILE A 10 3.32 7.19 -1.56
CA ILE A 10 2.01 7.18 -0.85
C ILE A 10 1.24 5.89 -1.18
N ASN A 11 1.15 5.54 -2.46
CA ASN A 11 0.43 4.36 -2.92
C ASN A 11 1.12 3.07 -2.49
N TYR A 12 2.46 3.01 -2.51
CA TYR A 12 3.24 1.90 -1.96
C TYR A 12 2.94 1.67 -0.47
N CYS A 13 2.93 2.74 0.35
CA CYS A 13 2.59 2.63 1.77
C CYS A 13 1.16 2.09 1.97
N ASN A 14 0.20 2.57 1.16
CA ASN A 14 -1.18 2.08 1.19
C ASN A 14 -1.29 0.61 0.75
N GLU A 15 -0.52 0.16 -0.23
CA GLU A 15 -0.44 -1.26 -0.62
C GLU A 15 0.04 -2.14 0.53
N LYS A 16 1.09 -1.72 1.26
CA LYS A 16 1.61 -2.45 2.43
C LYS A 16 0.59 -2.54 3.57
N LEU A 17 -0.10 -1.43 3.86
CA LEU A 17 -1.17 -1.40 4.86
C LEU A 17 -2.34 -2.32 4.45
N GLN A 18 -2.73 -2.29 3.18
CA GLN A 18 -3.81 -3.11 2.67
C GLN A 18 -3.46 -4.60 2.68
N GLN A 19 -2.22 -4.97 2.32
CA GLN A 19 -1.74 -6.35 2.39
C GLN A 19 -1.90 -6.92 3.81
N ILE A 20 -1.37 -6.22 4.82
CA ILE A 20 -1.43 -6.66 6.21
C ILE A 20 -2.88 -6.75 6.70
N PHE A 21 -3.72 -5.78 6.32
CA PHE A 21 -5.13 -5.79 6.68
C PHE A 21 -5.87 -7.02 6.14
N ILE A 22 -5.64 -7.38 4.87
CA ILE A 22 -6.27 -8.54 4.23
C ILE A 22 -5.75 -9.84 4.86
N GLU A 23 -4.44 -9.98 5.06
CA GLU A 23 -3.85 -11.16 5.70
C GLU A 23 -4.40 -11.40 7.12
N LEU A 24 -4.45 -10.35 7.95
CA LEU A 24 -4.99 -10.46 9.31
C LEU A 24 -6.49 -10.78 9.31
N THR A 25 -7.27 -10.09 8.48
CA THR A 25 -8.72 -10.33 8.37
C THR A 25 -9.03 -11.75 7.91
N LEU A 26 -8.30 -12.26 6.91
CA LEU A 26 -8.50 -13.60 6.39
C LEU A 26 -8.16 -14.65 7.43
N LYS A 27 -7.03 -14.47 8.13
CA LYS A 27 -6.59 -15.37 9.20
C LYS A 27 -7.60 -15.43 10.35
N GLU A 28 -8.11 -14.28 10.80
CA GLU A 28 -9.13 -14.21 11.85
C GLU A 28 -10.41 -14.97 11.46
N GLU A 29 -10.91 -14.79 10.23
CA GLU A 29 -12.12 -15.49 9.79
C GLU A 29 -11.86 -17.01 9.64
N GLN A 30 -10.69 -17.42 9.15
CA GLN A 30 -10.32 -18.85 9.09
C GLN A 30 -10.29 -19.51 10.46
N GLU A 31 -9.68 -18.85 11.46
CA GLU A 31 -9.58 -19.35 12.83
C GLU A 31 -10.96 -19.53 13.47
N GLU A 32 -11.90 -18.63 13.18
CA GLU A 32 -13.28 -18.73 13.66
C GLU A 32 -14.03 -19.93 13.03
N TYR A 33 -13.88 -20.14 11.72
CA TYR A 33 -14.53 -21.26 11.03
C TYR A 33 -14.03 -22.60 11.55
N ILE A 34 -12.72 -22.71 11.77
CA ILE A 34 -12.10 -23.89 12.38
C ILE A 34 -12.63 -24.12 13.79
N ARG A 35 -12.77 -23.05 14.59
CA ARG A 35 -13.29 -23.14 15.96
C ARG A 35 -14.73 -23.64 16.01
N GLU A 36 -15.57 -23.17 15.09
CA GLU A 36 -16.98 -23.57 14.99
C GLU A 36 -17.18 -24.90 14.24
N GLY A 37 -16.10 -25.53 13.72
CA GLY A 37 -16.18 -26.77 12.96
C GLY A 37 -16.86 -26.61 11.60
N ILE A 38 -16.78 -25.42 11.01
CA ILE A 38 -17.35 -25.08 9.71
C ILE A 38 -16.28 -25.23 8.62
N GLU A 39 -16.66 -25.83 7.50
CA GLU A 39 -15.76 -26.00 6.35
C GLU A 39 -15.34 -24.65 5.77
N TRP A 40 -14.03 -24.48 5.59
CA TRP A 40 -13.48 -23.30 4.96
C TRP A 40 -13.55 -23.39 3.44
N THR A 41 -14.21 -22.41 2.82
CA THR A 41 -14.20 -22.26 1.35
C THR A 41 -13.08 -21.30 0.96
N HIS A 42 -12.26 -21.68 -0.03
CA HIS A 42 -11.23 -20.79 -0.54
C HIS A 42 -11.84 -19.50 -1.11
N ILE A 43 -11.25 -18.36 -0.75
CA ILE A 43 -11.72 -17.04 -1.17
C ILE A 43 -10.69 -16.48 -2.14
N GLU A 44 -11.14 -16.20 -3.35
CA GLU A 44 -10.34 -15.41 -4.29
C GLU A 44 -10.36 -13.95 -3.87
N TYR A 45 -9.17 -13.38 -3.65
CA TYR A 45 -8.99 -11.96 -3.36
C TYR A 45 -7.78 -11.43 -4.13
N PHE A 46 -7.73 -10.10 -4.30
CA PHE A 46 -6.61 -9.45 -4.95
C PHE A 46 -5.34 -9.59 -4.09
N ASN A 47 -4.31 -10.26 -4.62
CA ASN A 47 -3.05 -10.41 -3.89
C ASN A 47 -2.25 -9.11 -3.94
N ASN A 48 -2.20 -8.36 -2.84
CA ASN A 48 -1.39 -7.14 -2.73
C ASN A 48 0.13 -7.42 -2.68
N ALA A 49 0.54 -8.63 -2.27
CA ALA A 49 1.95 -8.96 -2.06
C ALA A 49 2.77 -8.88 -3.36
N ILE A 50 2.18 -9.23 -4.50
CA ILE A 50 2.85 -9.14 -5.81
C ILE A 50 3.11 -7.68 -6.24
N ILE A 51 2.24 -6.74 -5.83
CA ILE A 51 2.45 -5.31 -6.10
C ILE A 51 3.53 -4.76 -5.17
N CYS A 52 3.51 -5.20 -3.90
CA CYS A 52 4.56 -4.85 -2.95
C CYS A 52 5.92 -5.37 -3.43
N ASP A 53 6.01 -6.61 -3.90
CA ASP A 53 7.24 -7.20 -4.46
C ASP A 53 7.72 -6.44 -5.71
N LEU A 54 6.82 -6.13 -6.67
CA LEU A 54 7.15 -5.30 -7.83
C LEU A 54 7.81 -3.97 -7.44
N ILE A 55 7.39 -3.37 -6.33
CA ILE A 55 7.91 -2.07 -5.89
C ILE A 55 9.18 -2.23 -5.05
N GLU A 56 9.17 -3.14 -4.07
CA GLU A 56 10.14 -3.19 -2.98
C GLU A 56 11.18 -4.31 -3.09
N ASN A 57 11.10 -5.20 -4.08
CA ASN A 57 12.09 -6.25 -4.26
C ASN A 57 13.52 -5.67 -4.38
N ASN A 58 14.47 -6.22 -3.63
CA ASN A 58 15.83 -5.69 -3.57
C ASN A 58 16.64 -5.87 -4.87
N GLN A 59 16.23 -6.79 -5.74
CA GLN A 59 16.96 -7.15 -6.96
C GLN A 59 16.23 -6.66 -8.21
N THR A 60 14.91 -6.74 -8.23
CA THR A 60 14.08 -6.46 -9.42
C THR A 60 13.01 -5.40 -9.19
N GLY A 61 12.92 -4.86 -7.97
CA GLY A 61 11.89 -3.90 -7.60
C GLY A 61 12.14 -2.51 -8.16
N ILE A 62 11.08 -1.76 -8.41
CA ILE A 62 11.15 -0.40 -8.98
C ILE A 62 12.05 0.52 -8.13
N LEU A 63 11.94 0.46 -6.80
CA LEU A 63 12.80 1.25 -5.90
C LEU A 63 14.28 0.86 -6.01
N ALA A 64 14.58 -0.44 -6.14
CA ALA A 64 15.95 -0.91 -6.30
C ALA A 64 16.55 -0.47 -7.65
N MET A 65 15.76 -0.50 -8.72
CA MET A 65 16.19 0.00 -10.03
C MET A 65 16.41 1.51 -10.05
N LEU A 66 15.56 2.26 -9.35
CA LEU A 66 15.73 3.71 -9.20
C LEU A 66 16.99 4.05 -8.40
N ASP A 67 17.26 3.31 -7.33
CA ASP A 67 18.48 3.45 -6.54
C ASP A 67 19.73 3.10 -7.35
N GLU A 68 19.69 2.03 -8.14
CA GLU A 68 20.79 1.63 -9.03
C GLU A 68 21.10 2.72 -10.06
N GLU A 69 20.08 3.29 -10.72
CA GLU A 69 20.27 4.38 -11.69
C GLU A 69 20.86 5.63 -11.02
N CYS A 70 20.40 6.01 -9.83
CA CYS A 70 20.95 7.15 -9.10
C CYS A 70 22.43 6.97 -8.70
N LEU A 71 22.88 5.72 -8.57
CA LEU A 71 24.25 5.38 -8.15
C LEU A 71 25.20 5.10 -9.33
N ARG A 72 24.66 4.90 -10.54
CA ARG A 72 25.43 4.53 -11.73
C ARG A 72 26.29 5.71 -12.21
N PRO A 73 27.58 5.48 -12.56
CA PRO A 73 28.39 6.52 -13.18
C PRO A 73 27.92 6.81 -14.61
N GLY A 74 27.93 8.09 -14.99
CA GLY A 74 27.59 8.55 -16.34
C GLY A 74 26.33 9.42 -16.36
N THR A 75 25.80 9.65 -17.56
CA THR A 75 24.56 10.41 -17.74
C THR A 75 23.37 9.54 -17.34
N VAL A 76 22.66 9.97 -16.30
CA VAL A 76 21.44 9.36 -15.78
C VAL A 76 20.30 10.32 -16.03
N THR A 77 19.19 9.82 -16.56
CA THR A 77 17.98 10.60 -16.86
C THR A 77 16.76 9.78 -16.47
N ASP A 78 15.60 10.42 -16.36
CA ASP A 78 14.35 9.70 -16.09
C ASP A 78 14.01 8.70 -17.22
N ASP A 79 14.42 8.98 -18.46
CA ASP A 79 14.22 8.06 -19.59
C ASP A 79 15.12 6.81 -19.48
N THR A 80 16.38 6.94 -19.05
CA THR A 80 17.24 5.76 -18.82
C THR A 80 16.71 4.90 -17.68
N PHE A 81 16.12 5.52 -16.66
CA PHE A 81 15.39 4.81 -15.61
C PHE A 81 14.17 4.07 -16.16
N LEU A 82 13.34 4.71 -16.99
CA LEU A 82 12.19 4.05 -17.60
C LEU A 82 12.61 2.89 -18.52
N GLU A 83 13.68 3.04 -19.29
CA GLU A 83 14.25 1.97 -20.11
C GLU A 83 14.68 0.77 -19.25
N LYS A 84 15.34 1.03 -18.12
CA LYS A 84 15.70 -0.02 -17.15
C LYS A 84 14.46 -0.74 -16.62
N LEU A 85 13.40 -0.01 -16.25
CA LEU A 85 12.13 -0.63 -15.84
C LEU A 85 11.53 -1.48 -16.97
N ASN A 86 11.59 -1.03 -18.22
CA ASN A 86 11.11 -1.77 -19.39
C ASN A 86 11.92 -3.03 -19.67
N GLN A 87 13.15 -3.13 -19.18
CA GLN A 87 13.97 -4.33 -19.31
C GLN A 87 13.67 -5.33 -18.18
N VAL A 88 13.54 -4.84 -16.94
CA VAL A 88 13.47 -5.68 -15.74
C VAL A 88 12.03 -6.03 -15.35
N CYS A 89 11.12 -5.05 -15.38
CA CYS A 89 9.75 -5.18 -14.89
C CYS A 89 8.73 -5.55 -16.00
N ALA A 90 9.13 -5.56 -17.27
CA ALA A 90 8.22 -5.72 -18.41
C ALA A 90 7.41 -7.03 -18.43
N THR A 91 7.95 -8.11 -17.86
CA THR A 91 7.26 -9.42 -17.79
C THR A 91 6.25 -9.47 -16.65
N HIS A 92 6.29 -8.52 -15.71
CA HIS A 92 5.39 -8.51 -14.58
C HIS A 92 3.96 -8.15 -15.01
N GLN A 93 2.98 -8.97 -14.61
CA GLN A 93 1.58 -8.84 -15.05
C GLN A 93 0.95 -7.48 -14.71
N HIS A 94 1.40 -6.85 -13.62
CA HIS A 94 0.85 -5.58 -13.11
C HIS A 94 1.67 -4.34 -13.46
N PHE A 95 2.71 -4.49 -14.28
CA PHE A 95 3.51 -3.39 -14.79
C PHE A 95 3.19 -3.18 -16.27
N GLU A 96 2.88 -1.95 -16.64
CA GLU A 96 2.53 -1.60 -18.01
C GLU A 96 3.31 -0.35 -18.43
N SER A 97 3.88 -0.38 -19.62
CA SER A 97 4.55 0.77 -20.22
C SER A 97 4.45 0.67 -21.73
N ARG A 98 4.61 1.81 -22.42
CA ARG A 98 4.49 1.87 -23.88
C ARG A 98 5.55 1.03 -24.61
N MET A 99 6.75 0.93 -24.05
CA MET A 99 7.90 0.23 -24.64
C MET A 99 8.16 -1.14 -24.02
N SER A 100 7.28 -1.63 -23.13
CA SER A 100 7.36 -3.01 -22.64
C SER A 100 7.20 -3.98 -23.82
N LYS A 101 8.14 -4.92 -23.96
CA LYS A 101 8.17 -5.93 -25.04
C LYS A 101 6.98 -6.89 -25.02
N CYS A 102 6.09 -6.82 -24.03
CA CYS A 102 4.83 -7.54 -24.06
C CYS A 102 3.87 -6.90 -25.08
N SER A 103 3.51 -7.65 -26.12
CA SER A 103 2.61 -7.25 -27.22
C SER A 103 1.20 -6.77 -26.80
N ARG A 104 0.89 -6.79 -25.50
CA ARG A 104 -0.42 -6.48 -24.92
C ARG A 104 -0.77 -4.98 -24.94
N PHE A 105 0.21 -4.08 -25.02
CA PHE A 105 -0.02 -2.64 -24.80
C PHE A 105 0.49 -1.70 -25.90
N LEU A 106 1.05 -2.24 -26.99
CA LEU A 106 1.59 -1.44 -28.12
C LEU A 106 0.56 -0.50 -28.75
N ASN A 107 -0.73 -0.84 -28.66
CA ASN A 107 -1.84 -0.06 -29.23
C ASN A 107 -2.68 0.67 -28.16
N ASP A 108 -2.25 0.70 -26.90
CA ASP A 108 -2.99 1.41 -25.86
C ASP A 108 -2.73 2.92 -25.94
N THR A 109 -3.68 3.66 -26.53
CA THR A 109 -3.62 5.12 -26.67
C THR A 109 -3.65 5.85 -25.33
N SER A 110 -3.97 5.16 -24.23
CA SER A 110 -3.96 5.73 -22.89
C SER A 110 -2.58 5.74 -22.22
N LEU A 111 -1.52 5.21 -22.86
CA LEU A 111 -0.15 5.22 -22.35
C LEU A 111 0.78 6.15 -23.17
N PRO A 112 1.02 7.38 -22.69
CA PRO A 112 2.04 8.28 -23.22
C PRO A 112 3.48 7.72 -23.14
N HIS A 113 4.41 8.41 -23.79
CA HIS A 113 5.85 8.23 -23.53
C HIS A 113 6.22 8.77 -22.14
N SER A 114 7.38 8.38 -21.62
CA SER A 114 7.90 8.85 -20.32
C SER A 114 6.92 8.64 -19.16
N CYS A 115 6.18 7.52 -19.19
CA CYS A 115 5.32 7.08 -18.11
C CYS A 115 5.29 5.56 -18.00
N PHE A 116 4.93 5.07 -16.82
CA PHE A 116 4.58 3.67 -16.57
C PHE A 116 3.30 3.60 -15.74
N ARG A 117 2.63 2.46 -15.76
CA ARG A 117 1.36 2.23 -15.07
C ARG A 117 1.43 0.98 -14.23
N ILE A 118 0.95 1.08 -13.00
CA ILE A 118 0.86 -0.04 -12.07
C ILE A 118 -0.61 -0.32 -11.78
N GLN A 119 -0.99 -1.60 -11.81
CA GLN A 119 -2.30 -2.07 -11.35
C GLN A 119 -2.27 -2.23 -9.82
N HIS A 120 -2.65 -1.18 -9.10
CA HIS A 120 -2.85 -1.22 -7.65
C HIS A 120 -4.18 -1.89 -7.28
N TYR A 121 -4.39 -2.20 -6.00
CA TYR A 121 -5.69 -2.69 -5.51
C TYR A 121 -6.81 -1.67 -5.74
N ALA A 122 -6.45 -0.39 -5.69
CA ALA A 122 -7.30 0.78 -5.88
C ALA A 122 -7.63 1.06 -7.37
N GLY A 123 -7.00 0.33 -8.31
CA GLY A 123 -7.11 0.54 -9.75
C GLY A 123 -5.76 0.86 -10.40
N LYS A 124 -5.78 1.08 -11.72
CA LYS A 124 -4.57 1.44 -12.46
C LYS A 124 -4.17 2.89 -12.17
N VAL A 125 -2.90 3.09 -11.83
CA VAL A 125 -2.30 4.41 -11.61
C VAL A 125 -1.15 4.60 -12.59
N MET A 126 -1.21 5.67 -13.37
CA MET A 126 -0.14 6.09 -14.27
C MET A 126 0.77 7.06 -13.55
N TYR A 127 2.07 6.79 -13.60
CA TYR A 127 3.14 7.61 -13.04
C TYR A 127 3.98 8.21 -14.18
N GLN A 128 4.17 9.52 -14.14
CA GLN A 128 5.13 10.21 -15.01
C GLN A 128 6.52 10.03 -14.43
N VAL A 129 7.51 9.64 -15.25
CA VAL A 129 8.88 9.42 -14.74
C VAL A 129 9.63 10.72 -14.47
N GLU A 130 9.14 11.85 -14.98
CA GLU A 130 9.77 13.16 -14.82
C GLU A 130 10.05 13.47 -13.34
N GLY A 131 11.33 13.72 -13.05
CA GLY A 131 11.86 14.05 -11.74
C GLY A 131 12.00 12.86 -10.78
N PHE A 132 11.80 11.61 -11.21
CA PHE A 132 11.99 10.45 -10.32
C PHE A 132 13.43 10.33 -9.85
N VAL A 133 14.41 10.50 -10.76
CA VAL A 133 15.84 10.42 -10.43
C VAL A 133 16.22 11.56 -9.48
N ASP A 134 15.81 12.78 -9.79
CA ASP A 134 16.12 13.95 -8.96
C ASP A 134 15.50 13.85 -7.57
N LYS A 135 14.24 13.43 -7.46
CA LYS A 135 13.55 13.26 -6.18
C LYS A 135 14.09 12.10 -5.36
N ASN A 136 14.72 11.10 -6.00
CA ASN A 136 15.36 10.00 -5.29
C ASN A 136 16.78 10.34 -4.80
N ASN A 137 17.44 11.31 -5.45
CA ASN A 137 18.76 11.82 -5.10
C ASN A 137 18.73 12.68 -3.81
N ASP A 138 18.54 12.04 -2.66
CA ASP A 138 18.61 12.67 -1.33
C ASP A 138 20.02 12.57 -0.72
N LEU A 139 21.02 13.04 -1.47
CA LEU A 139 22.42 12.91 -1.07
C LEU A 139 22.84 14.02 -0.11
N LEU A 140 22.53 13.85 1.18
CA LEU A 140 23.13 14.67 2.23
C LEU A 140 24.58 14.24 2.45
N TYR A 141 25.49 14.84 1.69
CA TYR A 141 26.92 14.58 1.83
C TYR A 141 27.46 15.05 3.18
N ARG A 142 28.50 14.34 3.65
CA ARG A 142 29.15 14.61 4.94
C ARG A 142 29.60 16.06 5.10
N ASP A 143 30.09 16.70 4.05
CA ASP A 143 30.58 18.08 4.11
C ASP A 143 29.49 19.07 4.50
N LEU A 144 28.25 18.82 4.04
CA LEU A 144 27.07 19.61 4.42
C LEU A 144 26.75 19.40 5.91
N SER A 145 26.66 18.16 6.37
CA SER A 145 26.42 17.86 7.80
C SER A 145 27.51 18.44 8.71
N GLN A 146 28.77 18.40 8.28
CA GLN A 146 29.88 18.99 9.02
C GLN A 146 29.82 20.52 9.08
N ALA A 147 29.45 21.17 7.97
CA ALA A 147 29.25 22.62 7.94
C ALA A 147 28.14 23.04 8.90
N MET A 148 27.02 22.32 8.89
CA MET A 148 25.89 22.57 9.79
C MET A 148 26.24 22.30 11.26
N TRP A 149 27.00 21.25 11.56
CA TRP A 149 27.44 20.96 12.93
C TRP A 149 28.43 22.01 13.48
N LYS A 150 29.21 22.65 12.61
CA LYS A 150 30.10 23.78 12.96
C LYS A 150 29.35 25.10 13.17
N ALA A 151 28.05 25.17 12.84
CA ALA A 151 27.27 26.37 13.05
C ALA A 151 27.25 26.78 14.54
N SER A 152 27.24 28.08 14.80
CA SER A 152 27.10 28.64 16.16
C SER A 152 25.68 28.48 16.71
N HIS A 153 24.68 28.27 15.85
CA HIS A 153 23.29 28.11 16.24
C HIS A 153 23.06 26.73 16.88
N SER A 154 22.60 26.74 18.14
CA SER A 154 22.39 25.53 18.95
C SER A 154 21.44 24.51 18.28
N LEU A 155 20.30 24.97 17.75
CA LEU A 155 19.35 24.11 17.03
C LEU A 155 19.97 23.47 15.79
N ILE A 156 20.62 24.24 14.92
CA ILE A 156 21.25 23.70 13.70
C ILE A 156 22.26 22.63 14.08
N LYS A 157 23.13 22.91 15.05
CA LYS A 157 24.11 21.92 15.52
C LYS A 157 23.46 20.64 16.07
N ALA A 158 22.32 20.76 16.76
CA ALA A 158 21.57 19.62 17.31
C ALA A 158 20.90 18.76 16.22
N LEU A 159 20.54 19.34 15.07
CA LEU A 159 19.92 18.63 13.95
C LEU A 159 20.89 17.78 13.13
N PHE A 160 22.21 18.07 13.18
CA PHE A 160 23.25 17.37 12.39
C PHE A 160 24.30 16.68 13.28
N PRO A 161 23.93 15.76 14.19
CA PRO A 161 24.85 15.12 15.11
C PRO A 161 25.94 14.27 14.43
N GLU A 162 25.69 13.79 13.21
CA GLU A 162 26.62 13.05 12.35
C GLU A 162 27.72 13.93 11.74
N GLY A 163 27.55 15.27 11.76
CA GLY A 163 28.61 16.21 11.40
C GLY A 163 29.76 16.28 12.42
N ASN A 164 29.61 15.66 13.59
CA ASN A 164 30.67 15.60 14.59
C ASN A 164 31.87 14.76 14.07
N PRO A 165 33.09 15.32 13.97
CA PRO A 165 34.27 14.59 13.52
C PRO A 165 34.60 13.33 14.32
N ALA A 166 34.18 13.25 15.59
CA ALA A 166 34.35 12.06 16.43
C ALA A 166 33.42 10.89 16.04
N LYS A 167 32.33 11.14 15.31
CA LYS A 167 31.44 10.11 14.76
C LYS A 167 31.77 9.90 13.28
N ILE A 168 32.68 8.98 13.00
CA ILE A 168 33.02 8.63 11.62
C ILE A 168 31.94 7.71 11.06
N ASN A 169 31.11 8.23 10.16
CA ASN A 169 30.25 7.41 9.31
C ASN A 169 30.73 7.52 7.86
N LEU A 170 31.24 6.42 7.32
CA LEU A 170 31.76 6.32 5.95
C LEU A 170 30.72 5.80 4.96
N LYS A 171 29.51 5.48 5.42
CA LYS A 171 28.44 5.00 4.54
C LYS A 171 27.92 6.16 3.69
N ARG A 172 27.65 5.87 2.41
CA ARG A 172 26.92 6.80 1.55
C ARG A 172 25.55 7.10 2.16
N PRO A 173 25.06 8.35 2.03
CA PRO A 173 23.69 8.66 2.40
C PRO A 173 22.74 7.79 1.55
N PRO A 174 21.69 7.21 2.17
CA PRO A 174 20.69 6.44 1.46
C PRO A 174 19.83 7.35 0.57
N THR A 175 19.37 6.83 -0.55
CA THR A 175 18.38 7.50 -1.42
C THR A 175 17.04 7.69 -0.72
N ALA A 176 16.21 8.60 -1.23
CA ALA A 176 14.88 8.83 -0.66
C ALA A 176 14.03 7.55 -0.67
N GLY A 177 14.06 6.78 -1.76
CA GLY A 177 13.35 5.51 -1.91
C GLY A 177 13.75 4.48 -0.86
N SER A 178 15.05 4.32 -0.62
CA SER A 178 15.57 3.46 0.44
C SER A 178 15.13 3.90 1.84
N GLN A 179 15.15 5.21 2.12
CA GLN A 179 14.68 5.76 3.40
C GLN A 179 13.18 5.52 3.62
N PHE A 180 12.34 5.79 2.60
CA PHE A 180 10.91 5.54 2.67
C PHE A 180 10.59 4.06 2.85
N LYS A 181 11.26 3.18 2.12
CA LYS A 181 11.11 1.72 2.27
C LYS A 181 11.41 1.26 3.71
N ALA A 182 12.51 1.73 4.29
CA ALA A 182 12.86 1.42 5.68
C ALA A 182 11.85 1.99 6.69
N SER A 183 11.35 3.21 6.44
CA SER A 183 10.34 3.86 7.27
C SER A 183 9.00 3.10 7.24
N VAL A 184 8.52 2.70 6.05
CA VAL A 184 7.31 1.89 5.88
C VAL A 184 7.48 0.53 6.57
N ALA A 185 8.63 -0.14 6.41
CA ALA A 185 8.90 -1.40 7.10
C ALA A 185 8.86 -1.25 8.64
N THR A 186 9.41 -0.15 9.16
CA THR A 186 9.39 0.15 10.60
C THR A 186 7.97 0.39 11.11
N LEU A 187 7.16 1.13 10.35
CA LEU A 187 5.74 1.34 10.64
C LEU A 187 4.98 0.01 10.68
N MET A 188 5.15 -0.84 9.67
CA MET A 188 4.47 -2.14 9.59
C MET A 188 4.84 -3.05 10.77
N LYS A 189 6.12 -3.13 11.12
CA LYS A 189 6.58 -3.89 12.29
C LYS A 189 5.93 -3.40 13.59
N ASN A 190 5.83 -2.07 13.75
CA ASN A 190 5.22 -1.48 14.94
C ASN A 190 3.70 -1.77 15.01
N LEU A 191 3.00 -1.73 13.86
CA LEU A 191 1.58 -2.03 13.78
C LEU A 191 1.27 -3.50 14.08
N GLN A 192 2.07 -4.42 13.54
CA GLN A 192 1.90 -5.87 13.70
C GLN A 192 2.11 -6.37 15.14
N THR A 193 2.76 -5.57 15.99
CA THR A 193 2.96 -5.91 17.42
C THR A 193 1.81 -5.44 18.31
N LYS A 194 0.71 -4.95 17.74
CA LYS A 194 -0.46 -4.43 18.44
C LYS A 194 -1.73 -5.11 17.95
N ASN A 195 -2.84 -4.88 18.66
CA ASN A 195 -4.18 -5.25 18.21
C ASN A 195 -4.78 -4.11 17.36
N PRO A 196 -4.92 -4.27 16.03
CA PRO A 196 -5.33 -3.18 15.16
C PRO A 196 -6.86 -3.00 15.15
N ASN A 197 -7.29 -1.74 15.10
CA ASN A 197 -8.67 -1.35 14.79
C ASN A 197 -8.63 -0.35 13.63
N TYR A 198 -9.62 -0.41 12.74
CA TYR A 198 -9.60 0.34 11.48
C TYR A 198 -10.78 1.31 11.38
N ILE A 199 -10.49 2.56 11.03
CA ILE A 199 -11.49 3.59 10.70
C ILE A 199 -11.23 4.05 9.26
N ARG A 200 -12.27 4.03 8.43
CA ARG A 200 -12.21 4.43 7.02
C ARG A 200 -12.99 5.73 6.84
N CYS A 201 -12.28 6.84 6.70
CA CYS A 201 -12.89 8.16 6.52
C CYS A 201 -13.25 8.41 5.05
N ILE A 202 -14.44 8.96 4.79
CA ILE A 202 -14.90 9.31 3.44
C ILE A 202 -15.33 10.78 3.42
N LYS A 203 -14.80 11.53 2.46
CA LYS A 203 -15.18 12.91 2.17
C LYS A 203 -16.44 12.92 1.29
N PRO A 204 -17.58 13.49 1.75
CA PRO A 204 -18.82 13.45 0.97
C PRO A 204 -18.82 14.45 -0.19
N ASN A 205 -18.04 15.54 -0.12
CA ASN A 205 -17.93 16.54 -1.19
C ASN A 205 -16.63 17.36 -1.06
N ASP A 206 -16.17 17.95 -2.16
CA ASP A 206 -14.93 18.75 -2.18
C ASP A 206 -15.07 20.18 -1.69
N LYS A 207 -16.30 20.65 -1.52
CA LYS A 207 -16.63 22.03 -1.12
C LYS A 207 -16.63 22.24 0.39
N LYS A 208 -16.34 21.18 1.18
CA LYS A 208 -16.45 21.18 2.65
C LYS A 208 -17.84 21.62 3.15
N ALA A 209 -18.87 21.38 2.36
CA ALA A 209 -20.22 21.80 2.67
C ALA A 209 -20.94 20.71 3.48
N ALA A 210 -21.68 21.11 4.52
CA ALA A 210 -22.60 20.21 5.18
C ALA A 210 -23.71 19.77 4.20
N HIS A 211 -24.22 18.55 4.37
CA HIS A 211 -25.35 17.99 3.60
C HIS A 211 -25.19 17.87 2.08
N ILE A 212 -24.01 18.14 1.51
CA ILE A 212 -23.73 17.87 0.10
C ILE A 212 -23.03 16.51 -0.02
N PHE A 213 -23.55 15.66 -0.91
CA PHE A 213 -22.98 14.35 -1.22
C PHE A 213 -22.72 14.24 -2.72
N ASN A 214 -21.50 13.88 -3.09
CA ASN A 214 -21.08 13.66 -4.47
C ASN A 214 -20.79 12.17 -4.66
N ASP A 215 -21.71 11.47 -5.33
CA ASP A 215 -21.61 10.03 -5.58
C ASP A 215 -20.33 9.63 -6.31
N ALA A 216 -19.90 10.42 -7.30
CA ALA A 216 -18.70 10.12 -8.06
C ALA A 216 -17.45 10.18 -7.18
N LEU A 217 -17.31 11.26 -6.37
CA LEU A 217 -16.20 11.43 -5.44
C LEU A 217 -16.15 10.31 -4.38
N VAL A 218 -17.31 9.96 -3.83
CA VAL A 218 -17.43 8.88 -2.83
C VAL A 218 -17.11 7.53 -3.48
N CYS A 219 -17.59 7.27 -4.70
CA CYS A 219 -17.29 6.05 -5.43
C CYS A 219 -15.77 5.87 -5.65
N HIS A 220 -15.07 6.95 -6.00
CA HIS A 220 -13.61 6.91 -6.09
C HIS A 220 -12.95 6.54 -4.76
N GLN A 221 -13.40 7.11 -3.64
CA GLN A 221 -12.88 6.76 -2.31
C GLN A 221 -13.19 5.32 -1.89
N ILE A 222 -14.38 4.79 -2.23
CA ILE A 222 -14.73 3.38 -1.97
C ILE A 222 -13.73 2.43 -2.66
N ARG A 223 -13.33 2.76 -3.90
CA ARG A 223 -12.30 2.00 -4.64
C ARG A 223 -10.93 2.15 -3.97
N TYR A 224 -10.51 3.37 -3.66
CA TYR A 224 -9.20 3.65 -3.07
C TYR A 224 -9.03 3.13 -1.64
N LEU A 225 -10.12 2.95 -0.90
CA LEU A 225 -10.11 2.35 0.44
C LEU A 225 -10.27 0.81 0.40
N GLY A 226 -10.50 0.23 -0.78
CA GLY A 226 -10.65 -1.22 -0.95
C GLY A 226 -11.85 -1.81 -0.22
N LEU A 227 -12.93 -1.03 0.00
CA LEU A 227 -14.04 -1.45 0.86
C LEU A 227 -14.79 -2.66 0.29
N LEU A 228 -14.91 -2.77 -1.03
CA LEU A 228 -15.61 -3.89 -1.66
C LEU A 228 -14.88 -5.21 -1.41
N GLU A 229 -13.56 -5.22 -1.56
CA GLU A 229 -12.72 -6.38 -1.26
C GLU A 229 -12.78 -6.74 0.23
N ASN A 230 -12.80 -5.75 1.11
CA ASN A 230 -12.99 -6.00 2.54
C ASN A 230 -14.33 -6.71 2.84
N VAL A 231 -15.42 -6.23 2.25
CA VAL A 231 -16.74 -6.87 2.40
C VAL A 231 -16.74 -8.29 1.82
N ARG A 232 -16.09 -8.52 0.66
CA ARG A 232 -15.97 -9.85 0.06
C ARG A 232 -15.23 -10.81 0.99
N VAL A 233 -14.06 -10.43 1.51
CA VAL A 233 -13.27 -11.29 2.41
C VAL A 233 -14.02 -11.56 3.72
N ARG A 234 -14.65 -10.55 4.33
CA ARG A 234 -15.41 -10.73 5.59
C ARG A 234 -16.70 -11.53 5.41
N ARG A 235 -17.31 -11.50 4.23
CA ARG A 235 -18.57 -12.21 3.95
C ARG A 235 -18.35 -13.65 3.48
N ALA A 236 -17.18 -13.95 2.96
CA ALA A 236 -16.95 -15.20 2.27
C ALA A 236 -17.09 -16.39 3.23
N GLY A 237 -17.87 -17.39 2.79
CA GLY A 237 -18.51 -18.40 3.63
C GLY A 237 -19.93 -17.97 4.01
N TYR A 238 -20.09 -17.34 5.18
CA TYR A 238 -21.38 -16.98 5.78
C TYR A 238 -21.45 -15.50 6.12
N ALA A 239 -22.43 -14.80 5.54
CA ALA A 239 -22.60 -13.35 5.71
C ALA A 239 -23.02 -12.91 7.11
N PHE A 240 -23.54 -13.83 7.91
CA PHE A 240 -24.05 -13.57 9.25
C PHE A 240 -23.75 -14.75 10.15
N ARG A 241 -23.37 -14.46 11.40
CA ARG A 241 -23.22 -15.43 12.48
C ARG A 241 -23.80 -14.86 13.76
N GLN A 242 -24.45 -15.72 14.53
CA GLN A 242 -25.01 -15.39 15.83
C GLN A 242 -25.02 -16.67 16.67
N ALA A 243 -24.73 -16.54 17.96
CA ALA A 243 -24.89 -17.66 18.89
C ALA A 243 -26.34 -18.16 18.90
N TYR A 244 -26.52 -19.45 19.19
CA TYR A 244 -27.83 -20.11 19.14
C TYR A 244 -28.84 -19.47 20.10
N GLU A 245 -28.45 -19.13 21.33
CA GLU A 245 -29.36 -18.64 22.36
C GLU A 245 -29.95 -17.26 22.00
N PRO A 246 -29.15 -16.23 21.63
CA PRO A 246 -29.72 -14.95 21.19
C PRO A 246 -30.49 -15.05 19.87
N CYS A 247 -30.11 -15.98 18.99
CA CYS A 247 -30.83 -16.24 17.74
C CYS A 247 -32.22 -16.80 18.02
N LEU A 248 -32.30 -17.85 18.85
CA LEU A 248 -33.56 -18.45 19.27
C LEU A 248 -34.44 -17.43 20.00
N GLU A 249 -33.91 -16.68 20.96
CA GLU A 249 -34.72 -15.70 21.69
C GLU A 249 -35.30 -14.61 20.78
N ARG A 250 -34.53 -14.20 19.76
CA ARG A 250 -34.95 -13.23 18.75
C ARG A 250 -36.02 -13.77 17.79
N TYR A 251 -36.00 -15.06 17.45
CA TYR A 251 -36.82 -15.62 16.38
C TYR A 251 -37.83 -16.70 16.82
N LYS A 252 -37.86 -17.11 18.10
CA LYS A 252 -38.76 -18.16 18.60
C LYS A 252 -40.25 -17.87 18.40
N MET A 253 -40.64 -16.61 18.24
CA MET A 253 -42.03 -16.22 17.97
C MET A 253 -42.50 -16.58 16.56
N LEU A 254 -41.59 -16.86 15.63
CA LEU A 254 -41.93 -17.18 14.24
C LEU A 254 -42.56 -18.57 14.09
N CYS A 255 -42.40 -19.47 15.05
CA CYS A 255 -42.96 -20.82 15.04
C CYS A 255 -43.75 -21.10 16.33
N LYS A 256 -44.93 -21.73 16.20
CA LYS A 256 -45.79 -22.09 17.33
C LYS A 256 -45.17 -23.14 18.27
N GLN A 257 -44.18 -23.89 17.81
CA GLN A 257 -43.50 -24.93 18.61
C GLN A 257 -42.43 -24.32 19.54
N THR A 258 -41.79 -23.24 19.09
CA THR A 258 -40.75 -22.53 19.85
C THR A 258 -41.34 -21.42 20.72
N TRP A 259 -42.54 -20.94 20.40
CA TRP A 259 -43.28 -19.93 21.16
C TRP A 259 -44.16 -20.54 22.27
N PRO A 260 -44.30 -19.90 23.46
CA PRO A 260 -43.50 -18.78 23.97
C PRO A 260 -42.17 -19.23 24.59
N HIS A 261 -42.07 -20.52 24.92
CA HIS A 261 -40.93 -21.10 25.62
C HIS A 261 -40.48 -22.38 24.91
N TRP A 262 -39.26 -22.35 24.38
CA TRP A 262 -38.57 -23.55 23.95
C TRP A 262 -38.03 -24.32 25.16
N ARG A 263 -38.12 -25.65 25.15
CA ARG A 263 -37.68 -26.52 26.26
C ARG A 263 -36.43 -27.35 25.94
N GLY A 264 -35.95 -27.30 24.70
CA GLY A 264 -34.73 -27.98 24.29
C GLY A 264 -33.48 -27.08 24.42
N PRO A 265 -32.29 -27.61 24.08
CA PRO A 265 -31.11 -26.78 23.87
C PRO A 265 -31.35 -25.81 22.70
N ALA A 266 -30.63 -24.69 22.67
CA ALA A 266 -30.72 -23.74 21.56
C ALA A 266 -30.05 -24.25 20.27
N ARG A 267 -29.11 -25.20 20.41
CA ARG A 267 -28.40 -25.87 19.31
C ARG A 267 -29.18 -27.06 18.76
#